data_AF-A4ALJ0-F1
#
_entry.id   AF-A4ALJ0-F1
#
_cell.length_a   1.000
_cell.length_b   1.000
_cell.length_c   1.000
_cell.angle_alpha   90.00
_cell.angle_beta   90.00
_cell.angle_gamma   90.00
#
_symmetry.space_group_name_H-M   'P 1'
#
loop_
_entity.id
_entity.type
_entity.pdbx_description
1 polymer ?
#
loop_
_entity_poly.entity_id
_entity_poly.type
_entity_poly.pdbx_seq_one_letter_code
_entity_poly.pdbx_strand_id
1 'polypeptide(L)'
;MTTDSAPRNTSSDDDAHLKKLGYDGNFNRSLSLWGTFALGFTYLSPLVGVYSLFAYGISLGGPPSIFWLVIVGTGQLLVALVFGEVVSQYPISGGIYPWVRRLSSARFAWIAAWVYIWAIIVTVTAVAEYGTSFLASLLGLQPTKELTLFLAIAFLVVALVVNLSGTKALARVAKIGLAAELIGVIGVGLFLILFERKNDFSVLFDTFGTQGDGSYLPVFVGAALTGLFLFYGFEACGEVAEEVSNPAKAIPRAMIMTILVGGLSGLIAFLGYILAAPDLASIVSGEDADPIAGILEASLGTVGAKIFLVVALTAFLSCVLSLQAAGSRLLYSFGRDKMMPGHRWLSELSTKKVPRNALLVACIVPILICVLIYVGQDGLLNQITAFAVLGIYFAFQSVVFASLLARLKGWKPAGPFSLGAWGMLVNIVALAYGVIAMILLATPGTSGDFLADWIVLVGLALVLATGGIYMMIARPGRNSTIPEGDAVEIAALLREG
;
A
#
# COMPACT_ATOMS: atom_id res chain seq x y z
N MET A 1 22.64 37.07 23.92
CA MET A 1 21.34 37.58 23.43
C MET A 1 20.88 36.67 22.30
N THR A 2 20.26 35.56 22.66
CA THR A 2 19.61 34.64 21.74
C THR A 2 18.12 34.78 22.02
N THR A 3 17.37 35.30 21.05
CA THR A 3 15.92 35.47 21.15
C THR A 3 15.28 34.10 21.25
N ASP A 4 14.81 33.78 22.45
CA ASP A 4 14.04 32.60 22.78
C ASP A 4 12.65 32.75 22.14
N SER A 5 12.43 32.06 21.02
CA SER A 5 11.10 32.00 20.41
C SER A 5 10.25 31.01 21.21
N ALA A 6 9.28 31.53 21.96
CA ALA A 6 8.33 30.74 22.73
C ALA A 6 7.70 29.59 21.89
N PRO A 7 7.48 28.39 22.47
CA PRO A 7 6.82 27.31 21.77
C PRO A 7 5.37 27.73 21.47
N ARG A 8 5.02 27.86 20.18
CA ARG A 8 3.62 28.07 19.77
C ARG A 8 2.77 26.92 20.29
N ASN A 9 1.57 27.25 20.76
CA ASN A 9 0.62 26.36 21.41
C ASN A 9 -0.05 25.40 20.38
N THR A 10 0.73 24.55 19.71
CA THR A 10 0.31 23.78 18.53
C THR A 10 -0.83 22.80 18.81
N SER A 11 -1.00 22.31 20.04
CA SER A 11 -2.12 21.43 20.38
C SER A 11 -3.47 22.16 20.33
N SER A 12 -3.51 23.44 20.73
CA SER A 12 -4.73 24.25 20.78
C SER A 12 -5.28 24.54 19.38
N ASP A 13 -4.41 24.84 18.41
CA ASP A 13 -4.80 25.19 17.04
C ASP A 13 -5.27 23.96 16.25
N ASP A 14 -4.56 22.84 16.40
CA ASP A 14 -4.94 21.57 15.77
C ASP A 14 -6.29 21.04 16.34
N ASP A 15 -6.54 21.21 17.65
CA ASP A 15 -7.83 20.88 18.27
C ASP A 15 -8.96 21.79 17.80
N ALA A 16 -8.67 23.09 17.60
CA ALA A 16 -9.61 24.02 17.01
C ALA A 16 -9.96 23.65 15.56
N HIS A 17 -8.98 23.21 14.76
CA HIS A 17 -9.23 22.71 13.40
C HIS A 17 -10.13 21.46 13.43
N LEU A 18 -9.83 20.45 14.25
CA LEU A 18 -10.69 19.26 14.36
C LEU A 18 -12.12 19.58 14.82
N LYS A 19 -12.26 20.53 15.76
CA LYS A 19 -13.58 21.01 16.20
C LYS A 19 -14.36 21.66 15.06
N LYS A 20 -13.72 22.47 14.21
CA LYS A 20 -14.36 23.02 12.99
C LYS A 20 -14.82 21.90 12.02
N LEU A 21 -14.20 20.72 12.08
CA LEU A 21 -14.59 19.55 11.29
C LEU A 21 -15.65 18.67 11.99
N GLY A 22 -16.06 18.99 13.22
CA GLY A 22 -17.02 18.21 14.01
C GLY A 22 -16.42 16.98 14.69
N TYR A 23 -15.12 16.98 14.97
CA TYR A 23 -14.43 15.91 15.71
C TYR A 23 -13.82 16.42 17.02
N ASP A 24 -13.92 15.61 18.07
CA ASP A 24 -13.26 15.85 19.35
C ASP A 24 -11.84 15.26 19.33
N GLY A 25 -10.83 16.04 19.73
CA GLY A 25 -9.42 15.62 19.81
C GLY A 25 -9.16 14.64 20.96
N ASN A 26 -9.61 13.39 20.82
CA ASN A 26 -9.51 12.36 21.87
C ASN A 26 -8.21 11.53 21.83
N PHE A 27 -7.37 11.71 20.81
CA PHE A 27 -6.13 10.97 20.63
C PHE A 27 -4.91 11.73 21.15
N ASN A 28 -3.92 10.99 21.66
CA ASN A 28 -2.67 11.59 22.11
C ASN A 28 -1.76 11.86 20.89
N ARG A 29 -1.56 13.13 20.53
CA ARG A 29 -0.71 13.56 19.42
C ARG A 29 0.77 13.34 19.73
N SER A 30 1.22 12.12 19.53
CA SER A 30 2.58 11.66 19.88
C SER A 30 3.44 11.29 18.67
N LEU A 31 2.85 11.22 17.48
CA LEU A 31 3.56 10.86 16.25
C LEU A 31 4.12 12.11 15.56
N SER A 32 5.43 12.11 15.32
CA SER A 32 6.14 13.16 14.58
C SER A 32 6.09 12.90 13.07
N LEU A 33 6.44 13.90 12.24
CA LEU A 33 6.62 13.74 10.79
C LEU A 33 7.43 12.49 10.42
N TRP A 34 8.55 12.26 11.13
CA TRP A 34 9.43 11.10 10.89
C TRP A 34 8.77 9.79 11.30
N GLY A 35 7.98 9.79 12.38
CA GLY A 35 7.18 8.63 12.76
C GLY A 35 6.08 8.32 11.74
N THR A 36 5.44 9.35 11.19
CA THR A 36 4.43 9.21 10.13
C THR A 36 5.05 8.73 8.81
N PHE A 37 6.20 9.26 8.43
CA PHE A 37 6.98 8.78 7.27
C PHE A 37 7.42 7.33 7.48
N ALA A 38 7.97 6.99 8.65
CA ALA A 38 8.36 5.62 8.99
C ALA A 38 7.19 4.65 8.82
N LEU A 39 6.01 5.01 9.32
CA LEU A 39 4.79 4.20 9.16
C LEU A 39 4.44 3.99 7.68
N GLY A 40 4.40 5.08 6.89
CA GLY A 40 4.12 5.00 5.45
C GLY A 40 5.16 4.19 4.69
N PHE A 41 6.45 4.35 5.02
CA PHE A 41 7.54 3.61 4.39
C PHE A 41 7.48 2.12 4.69
N THR A 42 7.25 1.72 5.95
CA THR A 42 7.08 0.29 6.31
C THR A 42 5.82 -0.33 5.74
N TYR A 43 4.81 0.48 5.42
CA TYR A 43 3.59 0.03 4.77
C TYR A 43 3.80 -0.19 3.27
N LEU A 44 4.39 0.81 2.59
CA LEU A 44 4.73 0.74 1.17
C LEU A 44 5.75 -0.36 0.89
N SER A 45 6.69 -0.51 1.81
CA SER A 45 7.73 -1.52 1.86
C SER A 45 8.42 -1.81 0.51
N PRO A 46 9.34 -0.94 0.04
CA PRO A 46 10.03 -1.13 -1.25
C PRO A 46 10.77 -2.46 -1.36
N LEU A 47 11.29 -2.99 -0.24
CA LEU A 47 12.01 -4.27 -0.25
C LEU A 47 11.07 -5.40 -0.67
N VAL A 48 9.91 -5.43 -0.01
CA VAL A 48 8.89 -6.43 -0.26
C VAL A 48 8.34 -6.25 -1.67
N GLY A 49 8.02 -5.02 -2.07
CA GLY A 49 7.51 -4.73 -3.41
C GLY A 49 8.44 -5.18 -4.54
N VAL A 50 9.74 -4.85 -4.44
CA VAL A 50 10.73 -5.29 -5.43
C VAL A 50 10.80 -6.80 -5.46
N TYR A 51 10.96 -7.43 -4.29
CA TYR A 51 11.14 -8.88 -4.24
C TYR A 51 9.95 -9.64 -4.82
N SER A 52 8.73 -9.31 -4.36
CA SER A 52 7.51 -10.05 -4.69
C SER A 52 7.26 -10.14 -6.19
N LEU A 53 7.69 -9.14 -6.97
CA LEU A 53 7.39 -9.05 -8.40
C LEU A 53 8.63 -8.84 -9.27
N PHE A 54 9.84 -9.09 -8.75
CA PHE A 54 11.06 -9.04 -9.54
C PHE A 54 11.03 -10.08 -10.65
N ALA A 55 10.87 -11.36 -10.28
CA ALA A 55 10.80 -12.46 -11.24
C ALA A 55 9.63 -12.31 -12.23
N TYR A 56 8.48 -11.83 -11.74
CA TYR A 56 7.33 -11.53 -12.59
C TYR A 56 7.65 -10.44 -13.63
N GLY A 57 8.28 -9.34 -13.20
CA GLY A 57 8.62 -8.22 -14.09
C GLY A 57 9.67 -8.60 -15.13
N ILE A 58 10.70 -9.33 -14.70
CA ILE A 58 11.79 -9.77 -15.58
C ILE A 58 11.33 -10.86 -16.55
N SER A 59 10.54 -11.84 -16.10
CA SER A 59 10.07 -12.93 -16.99
C SER A 59 9.09 -12.45 -18.04
N LEU A 60 8.24 -11.47 -17.73
CA LEU A 60 7.33 -10.88 -18.70
C LEU A 60 8.01 -9.80 -19.53
N GLY A 61 8.49 -8.73 -18.90
CA GLY A 61 8.96 -7.52 -19.59
C GLY A 61 10.45 -7.51 -19.90
N GLY A 62 11.22 -8.49 -19.41
CA GLY A 62 12.67 -8.39 -19.39
C GLY A 62 13.18 -7.30 -18.45
N PRO A 63 14.49 -7.02 -18.47
CA PRO A 63 15.10 -5.92 -17.73
C PRO A 63 14.45 -4.53 -17.88
N PRO A 64 13.90 -4.14 -19.05
CA PRO A 64 13.24 -2.84 -19.17
C PRO A 64 11.98 -2.72 -18.31
N SER A 65 11.45 -3.80 -17.72
CA SER A 65 10.36 -3.75 -16.73
C SER A 65 10.65 -2.81 -15.56
N ILE A 66 11.92 -2.54 -15.24
CA ILE A 66 12.32 -1.55 -14.23
C ILE A 66 11.73 -0.15 -14.49
N PHE A 67 11.47 0.23 -15.76
CA PHE A 67 10.90 1.53 -16.10
C PHE A 67 9.47 1.70 -15.56
N TRP A 68 8.76 0.61 -15.26
CA TRP A 68 7.48 0.70 -14.56
C TRP A 68 7.60 1.32 -13.18
N LEU A 69 8.73 1.15 -12.48
CA LEU A 69 8.92 1.79 -11.19
C LEU A 69 8.94 3.33 -11.34
N VAL A 70 9.53 3.84 -12.41
CA VAL A 70 9.57 5.29 -12.69
C VAL A 70 8.20 5.80 -13.13
N ILE A 71 7.53 5.07 -14.04
CA ILE A 71 6.20 5.44 -14.57
C ILE A 71 5.17 5.48 -13.44
N VAL A 72 5.09 4.40 -12.66
CA VAL A 72 4.14 4.27 -11.56
C VAL A 72 4.51 5.23 -10.42
N GLY A 73 5.79 5.34 -10.05
CA GLY A 73 6.22 6.27 -9.01
C GLY A 73 5.87 7.72 -9.33
N THR A 74 6.01 8.12 -10.60
CA THR A 74 5.60 9.45 -11.07
C THR A 74 4.08 9.62 -11.00
N GLY A 75 3.31 8.63 -11.48
CA GLY A 75 1.86 8.66 -11.43
C GLY A 75 1.31 8.72 -10.00
N GLN A 76 1.87 7.92 -9.09
CA GLN A 76 1.46 7.91 -7.69
C GLN A 76 1.90 9.15 -6.93
N LEU A 77 3.01 9.79 -7.32
CA LEU A 77 3.36 11.10 -6.79
C LEU A 77 2.25 12.13 -7.10
N LEU A 78 1.67 12.11 -8.30
CA LEU A 78 0.53 12.99 -8.62
C LEU A 78 -0.69 12.69 -7.74
N VAL A 79 -0.99 11.41 -7.50
CA VAL A 79 -2.07 10.99 -6.59
C VAL A 79 -1.80 11.47 -5.16
N ALA A 80 -0.58 11.31 -4.66
CA ALA A 80 -0.18 11.76 -3.33
C ALA A 80 -0.24 13.29 -3.17
N LEU A 81 0.05 14.06 -4.23
CA LEU A 81 -0.13 15.50 -4.21
C LEU A 81 -1.61 15.89 -4.04
N VAL A 82 -2.53 15.21 -4.74
CA VAL A 82 -3.98 15.43 -4.56
C VAL A 82 -4.42 15.03 -3.15
N PHE A 83 -3.98 13.87 -2.66
CA PHE A 83 -4.23 13.42 -1.28
C PHE A 83 -3.70 14.41 -0.26
N GLY A 84 -2.52 14.98 -0.51
CA GLY A 84 -1.90 16.00 0.32
C GLY A 84 -2.80 17.21 0.52
N GLU A 85 -3.44 17.73 -0.53
CA GLU A 85 -4.38 18.86 -0.38
C GLU A 85 -5.63 18.48 0.42
N VAL A 86 -6.15 17.29 0.17
CA VAL A 86 -7.34 16.78 0.83
C VAL A 86 -7.08 16.59 2.32
N VAL A 87 -6.01 15.88 2.71
CA VAL A 87 -5.68 15.62 4.11
C VAL A 87 -5.20 16.88 4.83
N SER A 88 -4.62 17.85 4.10
CA SER A 88 -4.25 19.14 4.69
C SER A 88 -5.48 19.92 5.16
N GLN A 89 -6.61 19.80 4.46
CA GLN A 89 -7.89 20.37 4.90
C GLN A 89 -8.63 19.46 5.89
N TYR A 90 -8.54 18.14 5.69
CA TYR A 90 -9.24 17.09 6.46
C TYR A 90 -8.28 16.12 7.14
N PRO A 91 -7.52 16.55 8.16
CA PRO A 91 -6.62 15.67 8.93
C PRO A 91 -7.42 14.77 9.92
N ILE A 92 -8.33 13.95 9.39
CA ILE A 92 -9.25 13.11 10.16
C ILE A 92 -8.80 11.65 10.02
N SER A 93 -8.79 10.90 11.12
CA SER A 93 -8.47 9.46 11.09
C SER A 93 -9.61 8.65 10.47
N GLY A 94 -9.26 7.51 9.85
CA GLY A 94 -10.21 6.66 9.10
C GLY A 94 -9.93 6.58 7.60
N GLY A 95 -8.85 7.21 7.14
CA GLY A 95 -8.31 7.05 5.79
C GLY A 95 -9.19 7.66 4.70
N ILE A 96 -9.40 6.91 3.62
CA ILE A 96 -10.10 7.36 2.41
C ILE A 96 -11.58 7.68 2.65
N TYR A 97 -12.21 6.99 3.60
CA TYR A 97 -13.64 7.13 3.87
C TYR A 97 -14.09 8.56 4.23
N PRO A 98 -13.55 9.22 5.28
CA PRO A 98 -13.96 10.58 5.62
C PRO A 98 -13.66 11.58 4.49
N TRP A 99 -12.55 11.40 3.76
CA TRP A 99 -12.18 12.28 2.65
C TRP A 99 -13.20 12.24 1.51
N VAL A 100 -13.53 11.04 1.00
CA VAL A 100 -14.52 10.89 -0.08
C VAL A 100 -15.89 11.39 0.37
N ARG A 101 -16.24 11.15 1.64
CA ARG A 101 -17.54 11.57 2.19
C ARG A 101 -17.71 13.09 2.21
N ARG A 102 -16.69 13.83 2.66
CA ARG A 102 -16.70 15.30 2.70
C ARG A 102 -16.64 15.93 1.31
N LEU A 103 -15.87 15.33 0.39
CA LEU A 103 -15.70 15.84 -0.97
C LEU A 103 -16.89 15.54 -1.90
N SER A 104 -17.58 14.42 -1.69
CA SER A 104 -18.64 13.94 -2.58
C SER A 104 -19.91 13.56 -1.82
N SER A 105 -20.10 12.29 -1.46
CA SER A 105 -21.30 11.79 -0.78
C SER A 105 -21.01 10.54 0.04
N ALA A 106 -21.83 10.25 1.06
CA ALA A 106 -21.66 9.08 1.92
C ALA A 106 -21.82 7.76 1.17
N ARG A 107 -22.68 7.68 0.15
CA ARG A 107 -22.85 6.47 -0.65
C ARG A 107 -21.58 6.11 -1.41
N PHE A 108 -20.97 7.11 -2.04
CA PHE A 108 -19.73 6.91 -2.79
C PHE A 108 -18.56 6.57 -1.85
N ALA A 109 -18.46 7.30 -0.74
CA ALA A 109 -17.46 7.02 0.29
C ALA A 109 -17.58 5.61 0.88
N TRP A 110 -18.81 5.12 1.06
CA TRP A 110 -19.05 3.78 1.57
C TRP A 110 -18.52 2.71 0.63
N ILE A 111 -18.81 2.81 -0.68
CA ILE A 111 -18.32 1.85 -1.68
C ILE A 111 -16.79 1.90 -1.77
N ALA A 112 -16.20 3.10 -1.81
CA ALA A 112 -14.76 3.27 -1.87
C ALA A 112 -14.06 2.59 -0.67
N ALA A 113 -14.59 2.81 0.53
CA ALA A 113 -14.04 2.22 1.75
C ALA A 113 -14.30 0.71 1.85
N TRP A 114 -15.45 0.22 1.37
CA TRP A 114 -15.74 -1.22 1.31
C TRP A 114 -14.74 -1.97 0.42
N VAL A 115 -14.47 -1.45 -0.79
CA VAL A 115 -13.47 -2.01 -1.69
C VAL A 115 -12.07 -1.95 -1.06
N TYR A 116 -11.72 -0.81 -0.45
CA TYR A 116 -10.41 -0.61 0.19
C TYR A 116 -10.15 -1.60 1.33
N ILE A 117 -11.14 -1.87 2.20
CA ILE A 117 -11.01 -2.83 3.31
C ILE A 117 -10.63 -4.21 2.78
N TRP A 118 -11.35 -4.70 1.77
CA TRP A 118 -11.07 -6.03 1.20
C TRP A 118 -9.75 -6.05 0.44
N ALA A 119 -9.41 -4.98 -0.27
CA ALA A 119 -8.13 -4.87 -0.98
C ALA A 119 -6.94 -4.94 -0.02
N ILE A 120 -7.01 -4.28 1.14
CA ILE A 120 -5.98 -4.41 2.20
C ILE A 120 -5.93 -5.83 2.76
N ILE A 121 -7.07 -6.44 3.06
CA ILE A 121 -7.12 -7.82 3.59
C ILE A 121 -6.44 -8.78 2.61
N VAL A 122 -6.71 -8.66 1.31
CA VAL A 122 -6.05 -9.49 0.30
C VAL A 122 -4.55 -9.17 0.18
N THR A 123 -4.17 -7.90 0.33
CA THR A 123 -2.75 -7.50 0.35
C THR A 123 -1.99 -8.16 1.49
N VAL A 124 -2.61 -8.26 2.69
CA VAL A 124 -2.02 -8.98 3.84
C VAL A 124 -1.68 -10.42 3.46
N THR A 125 -2.57 -11.12 2.74
CA THR A 125 -2.30 -12.48 2.24
C THR A 125 -1.14 -12.48 1.25
N ALA A 126 -1.19 -11.64 0.23
CA ALA A 126 -0.19 -11.62 -0.83
C ALA A 126 1.23 -11.42 -0.26
N VAL A 127 1.38 -10.42 0.62
CA VAL A 127 2.67 -10.12 1.27
C VAL A 127 3.15 -11.28 2.15
N ALA A 128 2.25 -11.95 2.88
CA ALA A 128 2.63 -13.09 3.70
C ALA A 128 3.10 -14.28 2.85
N GLU A 129 2.42 -14.56 1.73
CA GLU A 129 2.79 -15.60 0.76
C GLU A 129 4.14 -15.32 0.10
N TYR A 130 4.40 -14.09 -0.37
CA TYR A 130 5.72 -13.76 -0.94
C TYR A 130 6.85 -13.87 0.09
N GLY A 131 6.57 -13.72 1.40
CA GLY A 131 7.58 -13.87 2.44
C GLY A 131 8.02 -15.31 2.70
N THR A 132 7.26 -16.32 2.24
CA THR A 132 7.52 -17.73 2.61
C THR A 132 8.75 -18.31 1.93
N SER A 133 9.05 -17.86 0.71
CA SER A 133 10.22 -18.29 -0.06
C SER A 133 11.52 -17.95 0.66
N PHE A 134 11.68 -16.72 1.17
CA PHE A 134 12.82 -16.35 2.01
C PHE A 134 12.98 -17.25 3.23
N LEU A 135 11.86 -17.61 3.87
CA LEU A 135 11.88 -18.45 5.05
C LEU A 135 12.27 -19.89 4.69
N ALA A 136 11.77 -20.41 3.57
CA ALA A 136 12.19 -21.69 3.02
C ALA A 136 13.69 -21.70 2.67
N SER A 137 14.18 -20.69 1.95
CA SER A 137 15.59 -20.54 1.58
C SER A 137 16.50 -20.40 2.81
N LEU A 138 16.07 -19.66 3.84
CA LEU A 138 16.84 -19.51 5.07
C LEU A 138 17.01 -20.86 5.80
N LEU A 139 15.95 -21.69 5.78
CA LEU A 139 15.94 -23.02 6.37
C LEU A 139 16.57 -24.09 5.46
N GLY A 140 16.91 -23.75 4.21
CA GLY A 140 17.41 -24.72 3.22
C GLY A 140 16.35 -25.74 2.80
N LEU A 141 15.07 -25.36 2.83
CA LEU A 141 13.94 -26.20 2.47
C LEU A 141 13.48 -25.90 1.05
N GLN A 142 13.10 -26.95 0.32
CA GLN A 142 12.47 -26.80 -0.99
C GLN A 142 11.00 -26.36 -0.83
N PRO A 143 10.55 -25.31 -1.53
CA PRO A 143 9.20 -24.81 -1.40
C PRO A 143 8.19 -25.80 -2.03
N THR A 144 7.39 -26.47 -1.19
CA THR A 144 6.20 -27.20 -1.62
C THR A 144 4.94 -26.37 -1.31
N LYS A 145 3.79 -26.71 -1.91
CA LYS A 145 2.52 -26.02 -1.62
C LYS A 145 2.14 -26.13 -0.14
N GLU A 146 2.36 -27.28 0.47
CA GLU A 146 2.05 -27.55 1.89
C GLU A 146 2.97 -26.73 2.81
N LEU A 147 4.28 -26.69 2.49
CA LEU A 147 5.24 -25.90 3.25
C LEU A 147 4.91 -24.41 3.13
N THR A 148 4.63 -23.93 1.93
CA THR A 148 4.24 -22.54 1.65
C THR A 148 3.03 -22.13 2.48
N LEU A 149 1.95 -22.93 2.45
CA LEU A 149 0.76 -22.69 3.27
C LEU A 149 1.08 -22.65 4.77
N PHE A 150 1.86 -23.60 5.26
CA PHE A 150 2.25 -23.64 6.67
C PHE A 150 3.05 -22.40 7.09
N LEU A 151 4.04 -22.00 6.28
CA LEU A 151 4.88 -20.83 6.54
C LEU A 151 4.06 -19.54 6.46
N ALA A 152 3.14 -19.39 5.50
CA ALA A 152 2.26 -18.22 5.38
C ALA A 152 1.34 -18.08 6.61
N ILE A 153 0.73 -19.19 7.06
CA ILE A 153 -0.09 -19.21 8.28
C ILE A 153 0.76 -18.85 9.50
N ALA A 154 1.95 -19.42 9.63
CA ALA A 154 2.86 -19.10 10.73
C ALA A 154 3.21 -17.60 10.74
N PHE A 155 3.47 -17.02 9.57
CA PHE A 155 3.77 -15.60 9.40
C PHE A 155 2.62 -14.71 9.88
N LEU A 156 1.39 -15.01 9.43
CA LEU A 156 0.17 -14.28 9.81
C LEU A 156 -0.14 -14.38 11.30
N VAL A 157 0.05 -15.56 11.89
CA VAL A 157 -0.18 -15.80 13.33
C VAL A 157 0.86 -15.08 14.18
N VAL A 158 2.14 -15.11 13.80
CA VAL A 158 3.19 -14.34 14.50
C VAL A 158 2.89 -12.85 14.43
N ALA A 159 2.48 -12.34 13.27
CA ALA A 159 2.08 -10.95 13.10
C ALA A 159 0.88 -10.60 14.01
N LEU A 160 -0.14 -11.45 14.05
CA LEU A 160 -1.31 -11.29 14.92
C LEU A 160 -0.91 -11.21 16.41
N VAL A 161 -0.08 -12.13 16.88
CA VAL A 161 0.36 -12.18 18.29
C VAL A 161 1.13 -10.91 18.68
N VAL A 162 2.02 -10.45 17.80
CA VAL A 162 2.77 -9.21 18.03
C VAL A 162 1.85 -7.99 18.03
N ASN A 163 0.88 -7.92 17.11
CA ASN A 163 -0.13 -6.85 17.08
C ASN A 163 -1.00 -6.84 18.36
N LEU A 164 -1.37 -8.01 18.90
CA LEU A 164 -2.12 -8.14 20.16
C LEU A 164 -1.30 -7.78 21.40
N SER A 165 0.04 -7.87 21.32
CA SER A 165 0.94 -7.58 22.45
C SER A 165 0.90 -6.10 22.87
N GLY A 166 0.46 -5.21 21.98
CA GLY A 166 0.17 -3.80 22.26
C GLY A 166 1.10 -2.82 21.52
N THR A 167 0.71 -1.54 21.55
CA THR A 167 1.33 -0.47 20.74
C THR A 167 2.83 -0.28 20.95
N LYS A 168 3.36 -0.54 22.16
CA LYS A 168 4.81 -0.45 22.44
C LYS A 168 5.64 -1.55 21.78
N ALA A 169 5.09 -2.75 21.62
CA ALA A 169 5.76 -3.84 20.91
C ALA A 169 5.76 -3.54 19.41
N LEU A 170 4.59 -3.15 18.87
CA LEU A 170 4.42 -2.76 17.48
C LEU A 170 5.38 -1.63 17.08
N ALA A 171 5.47 -0.56 17.87
CA ALA A 171 6.37 0.56 17.59
C ALA A 171 7.86 0.17 17.60
N ARG A 172 8.26 -0.86 18.37
CA ARG A 172 9.65 -1.37 18.34
C ARG A 172 9.90 -2.19 17.08
N VAL A 173 8.99 -3.10 16.75
CA VAL A 173 9.12 -3.95 15.56
C VAL A 173 9.10 -3.11 14.29
N ALA A 174 8.20 -2.12 14.18
CA ALA A 174 8.17 -1.20 13.04
C ALA A 174 9.48 -0.42 12.87
N LYS A 175 10.13 0.02 13.96
CA LYS A 175 11.44 0.69 13.89
C LYS A 175 12.55 -0.24 13.42
N ILE A 176 12.57 -1.47 13.90
CA ILE A 176 13.54 -2.48 13.47
C ILE A 176 13.30 -2.85 12.01
N GLY A 177 12.04 -3.05 11.62
CA GLY A 177 11.62 -3.31 10.25
C GLY A 177 12.03 -2.20 9.29
N LEU A 178 11.79 -0.94 9.64
CA LEU A 178 12.25 0.21 8.85
C LEU A 178 13.77 0.20 8.63
N ALA A 179 14.55 -0.08 9.69
CA ALA A 179 16.00 -0.13 9.57
C ALA A 179 16.45 -1.30 8.69
N ALA A 180 15.88 -2.49 8.92
CA ALA A 180 16.11 -3.68 8.10
C ALA A 180 15.80 -3.41 6.63
N GLU A 181 14.70 -2.70 6.37
CA GLU A 181 14.27 -2.36 5.04
C GLU A 181 15.23 -1.39 4.35
N LEU A 182 15.57 -0.25 4.98
CA LEU A 182 16.52 0.70 4.41
C LEU A 182 17.89 0.05 4.13
N ILE A 183 18.38 -0.80 5.04
CA ILE A 183 19.61 -1.57 4.84
C ILE A 183 19.45 -2.52 3.65
N GLY A 184 18.32 -3.22 3.55
CA GLY A 184 18.08 -4.19 2.51
C GLY A 184 17.93 -3.57 1.12
N VAL A 185 17.15 -2.50 0.95
CA VAL A 185 16.96 -1.89 -0.37
C VAL A 185 18.08 -0.95 -0.79
N ILE A 186 18.51 -0.06 0.10
CA ILE A 186 19.54 0.93 -0.26
C ILE A 186 20.94 0.33 -0.06
N GLY A 187 21.20 -0.28 1.08
CA GLY A 187 22.51 -0.83 1.40
C GLY A 187 22.92 -1.95 0.45
N VAL A 188 22.11 -3.01 0.36
CA VAL A 188 22.42 -4.13 -0.54
C VAL A 188 22.26 -3.74 -2.00
N GLY A 189 21.23 -2.98 -2.36
CA GLY A 189 21.08 -2.49 -3.74
C GLY A 189 22.33 -1.72 -4.23
N LEU A 190 22.85 -0.77 -3.44
CA LEU A 190 24.08 -0.06 -3.78
C LEU A 190 25.29 -0.98 -3.81
N PHE A 191 25.41 -1.92 -2.86
CA PHE A 191 26.50 -2.89 -2.86
C PHE A 191 26.53 -3.71 -4.16
N LEU A 192 25.37 -4.23 -4.58
CA LEU A 192 25.24 -5.00 -5.81
C LEU A 192 25.62 -4.16 -7.05
N ILE A 193 25.15 -2.90 -7.12
CA ILE A 193 25.48 -1.98 -8.22
C ILE A 193 26.98 -1.63 -8.26
N LEU A 194 27.62 -1.45 -7.12
CA LEU A 194 29.00 -0.94 -7.08
C LEU A 194 30.03 -2.06 -7.20
N PHE A 195 29.76 -3.24 -6.64
CA PHE A 195 30.78 -4.28 -6.44
C PHE A 195 30.48 -5.62 -7.10
N GLU A 196 29.21 -5.97 -7.34
CA GLU A 196 28.82 -7.32 -7.79
C GLU A 196 28.14 -7.37 -9.16
N ARG A 197 28.31 -6.32 -9.98
CA ARG A 197 27.76 -6.30 -11.34
C ARG A 197 28.33 -7.45 -12.20
N LYS A 198 27.44 -8.25 -12.76
CA LYS A 198 27.70 -9.25 -13.80
C LYS A 198 27.21 -8.79 -15.17
N ASN A 199 26.25 -7.85 -15.21
CA ASN A 199 25.69 -7.25 -16.42
C ASN A 199 26.01 -5.75 -16.52
N ASP A 200 26.13 -5.24 -17.74
CA ASP A 200 26.28 -3.81 -18.03
C ASP A 200 24.94 -3.08 -18.03
N PHE A 201 24.95 -1.75 -17.83
CA PHE A 201 23.73 -0.92 -17.82
C PHE A 201 22.93 -0.95 -19.13
N SER A 202 23.55 -1.33 -20.26
CA SER A 202 22.84 -1.49 -21.54
C SER A 202 21.74 -2.57 -21.46
N VAL A 203 21.88 -3.51 -20.52
CA VAL A 203 20.91 -4.60 -20.31
C VAL A 203 19.50 -4.07 -20.01
N LEU A 204 19.37 -2.86 -19.44
CA LEU A 204 18.09 -2.23 -19.12
C LEU A 204 17.22 -1.93 -20.37
N PHE A 205 17.82 -1.97 -21.56
CA PHE A 205 17.13 -1.77 -22.83
C PHE A 205 17.07 -3.05 -23.67
N ASP A 206 17.62 -4.15 -23.16
CA ASP A 206 17.57 -5.45 -23.81
C ASP A 206 16.31 -6.18 -23.36
N THR A 207 15.41 -6.49 -24.30
CA THR A 207 14.14 -7.18 -23.99
C THR A 207 14.32 -8.68 -23.88
N PHE A 208 15.50 -9.22 -24.18
CA PHE A 208 15.78 -10.67 -24.25
C PHE A 208 14.80 -11.44 -25.16
N GLY A 209 14.22 -10.76 -26.15
CA GLY A 209 13.27 -11.37 -27.07
C GLY A 209 11.94 -11.79 -26.44
N THR A 210 11.58 -11.25 -25.27
CA THR A 210 10.31 -11.52 -24.57
C THR A 210 9.05 -11.30 -25.41
N GLN A 211 9.14 -10.47 -26.45
CA GLN A 211 8.06 -10.24 -27.42
C GLN A 211 7.86 -11.34 -28.46
N GLY A 212 8.80 -12.28 -28.59
CA GLY A 212 8.82 -13.25 -29.68
C GLY A 212 8.74 -12.56 -31.05
N ASP A 213 7.82 -13.03 -31.91
CA ASP A 213 7.54 -12.45 -33.23
C ASP A 213 6.62 -11.21 -33.17
N GLY A 214 6.16 -10.82 -31.99
CA GLY A 214 5.21 -9.74 -31.77
C GLY A 214 5.84 -8.38 -31.49
N SER A 215 4.98 -7.42 -31.12
CA SER A 215 5.43 -6.10 -30.63
C SER A 215 5.77 -6.17 -29.14
N TYR A 216 6.79 -5.41 -28.71
CA TYR A 216 7.19 -5.34 -27.32
C TYR A 216 6.21 -4.54 -26.44
N LEU A 217 5.41 -3.62 -27.01
CA LEU A 217 4.55 -2.75 -26.21
C LEU A 217 3.52 -3.52 -25.33
N PRO A 218 2.76 -4.51 -25.85
CA PRO A 218 1.86 -5.32 -25.02
C PRO A 218 2.58 -6.08 -23.89
N VAL A 219 3.79 -6.57 -24.17
CA VAL A 219 4.63 -7.30 -23.21
C VAL A 219 5.11 -6.37 -22.08
N PHE A 220 5.59 -5.19 -22.46
CA PHE A 220 5.92 -4.14 -21.51
C PHE A 220 4.71 -3.78 -20.65
N VAL A 221 3.54 -3.57 -21.25
CA VAL A 221 2.28 -3.29 -20.53
C VAL A 221 1.88 -4.41 -19.58
N GLY A 222 2.09 -5.68 -19.95
CA GLY A 222 1.85 -6.83 -19.05
C GLY A 222 2.71 -6.81 -17.79
N ALA A 223 3.93 -6.29 -17.87
CA ALA A 223 4.84 -6.16 -16.72
C ALA A 223 4.48 -5.01 -15.76
N ALA A 224 3.41 -4.24 -16.02
CA ALA A 224 3.05 -3.07 -15.22
C ALA A 224 2.78 -3.38 -13.75
N LEU A 225 2.32 -4.60 -13.42
CA LEU A 225 2.03 -5.01 -12.05
C LEU A 225 3.26 -4.85 -11.13
N THR A 226 4.48 -5.09 -11.63
CA THR A 226 5.73 -4.91 -10.88
C THR A 226 5.89 -3.50 -10.34
N GLY A 227 5.54 -2.49 -11.13
CA GLY A 227 5.51 -1.11 -10.64
C GLY A 227 4.27 -0.84 -9.78
N LEU A 228 3.09 -1.23 -10.26
CA LEU A 228 1.79 -0.85 -9.67
C LEU A 228 1.64 -1.32 -8.22
N PHE A 229 2.21 -2.48 -7.89
CA PHE A 229 2.23 -3.03 -6.54
C PHE A 229 3.15 -2.28 -5.57
N LEU A 230 4.26 -1.70 -6.07
CA LEU A 230 5.30 -1.10 -5.23
C LEU A 230 4.90 0.27 -4.66
N PHE A 231 3.98 0.98 -5.31
CA PHE A 231 3.72 2.40 -5.03
C PHE A 231 2.35 2.69 -4.42
N TYR A 232 1.94 1.90 -3.43
CA TYR A 232 0.85 2.25 -2.51
C TYR A 232 1.29 2.01 -1.06
N GLY A 233 0.67 2.68 -0.10
CA GLY A 233 1.06 2.67 1.31
C GLY A 233 1.36 4.06 1.90
N PHE A 234 1.49 5.08 1.06
CA PHE A 234 1.64 6.47 1.52
C PHE A 234 0.39 6.97 2.26
N GLU A 235 -0.78 6.46 1.92
CA GLU A 235 -2.07 6.73 2.56
C GLU A 235 -2.12 6.33 4.03
N ALA A 236 -1.30 5.36 4.44
CA ALA A 236 -1.18 4.95 5.85
C ALA A 236 -0.78 6.13 6.75
N CYS A 237 -0.07 7.13 6.20
CA CYS A 237 0.24 8.37 6.89
C CYS A 237 -1.02 9.13 7.33
N GLY A 238 -2.11 9.05 6.56
CA GLY A 238 -3.38 9.72 6.84
C GLY A 238 -4.33 8.94 7.75
N GLU A 239 -4.17 7.62 7.85
CA GLU A 239 -5.03 6.78 8.72
C GLU A 239 -4.85 7.09 10.20
N VAL A 240 -3.66 7.55 10.58
CA VAL A 240 -3.27 7.92 11.94
C VAL A 240 -3.30 9.44 12.17
N ALA A 241 -4.04 10.20 11.35
CA ALA A 241 -3.98 11.66 11.35
C ALA A 241 -4.18 12.30 12.74
N GLU A 242 -5.09 11.77 13.54
CA GLU A 242 -5.37 12.26 14.89
C GLU A 242 -4.25 11.97 15.91
N GLU A 243 -3.32 11.05 15.61
CA GLU A 243 -2.14 10.76 16.44
C GLU A 243 -0.92 11.62 16.05
N VAL A 244 -0.99 12.34 14.93
CA VAL A 244 0.11 13.14 14.37
C VAL A 244 0.11 14.57 14.90
N SER A 245 1.29 15.09 15.25
CA SER A 245 1.48 16.51 15.59
C SER A 245 1.48 17.37 14.33
N ASN A 246 0.68 18.45 14.29
CA ASN A 246 0.52 19.33 13.13
C ASN A 246 0.15 18.55 11.85
N PRO A 247 -0.93 17.76 11.89
CA PRO A 247 -1.24 16.76 10.87
C PRO A 247 -1.47 17.37 9.50
N ALA A 248 -2.07 18.56 9.43
CA ALA A 248 -2.35 19.28 8.20
C ALA A 248 -1.08 19.63 7.38
N LYS A 249 0.10 19.70 8.02
CA LYS A 249 1.39 19.94 7.34
C LYS A 249 2.27 18.70 7.30
N ALA A 250 2.26 17.90 8.37
CA ALA A 250 3.14 16.74 8.50
C ALA A 250 2.73 15.60 7.55
N ILE A 251 1.43 15.31 7.44
CA ILE A 251 0.95 14.15 6.67
C ILE A 251 1.21 14.33 5.16
N PRO A 252 0.90 15.48 4.52
CA PRO A 252 1.21 15.66 3.10
C PRO A 252 2.70 15.48 2.79
N ARG A 253 3.59 15.97 3.67
CA ARG A 253 5.03 15.81 3.53
C ARG A 253 5.45 14.35 3.69
N ALA A 254 4.91 13.65 4.69
CA ALA A 254 5.17 12.23 4.89
C ALA A 254 4.73 11.40 3.67
N MET A 255 3.54 11.64 3.11
CA MET A 255 3.04 10.94 1.92
C MET A 255 4.00 11.09 0.72
N ILE A 256 4.42 12.33 0.43
CA ILE A 256 5.34 12.62 -0.67
C ILE A 256 6.71 11.97 -0.43
N MET A 257 7.25 12.07 0.80
CA MET A 257 8.52 11.44 1.16
C MET A 257 8.45 9.91 1.04
N THR A 258 7.35 9.29 1.44
CA THR A 258 7.13 7.85 1.33
C THR A 258 7.26 7.39 -0.13
N ILE A 259 6.67 8.11 -1.08
CA ILE A 259 6.80 7.78 -2.51
C ILE A 259 8.21 8.07 -3.04
N LEU A 260 8.78 9.23 -2.73
CA LEU A 260 10.08 9.62 -3.31
C LEU A 260 11.22 8.74 -2.77
N VAL A 261 11.30 8.57 -1.45
CA VAL A 261 12.33 7.74 -0.83
C VAL A 261 12.06 6.27 -1.09
N GLY A 262 10.79 5.84 -1.00
CA GLY A 262 10.39 4.47 -1.30
C GLY A 262 10.73 4.08 -2.75
N GLY A 263 10.32 4.91 -3.70
CA GLY A 263 10.59 4.70 -5.13
C GLY A 263 12.07 4.70 -5.47
N LEU A 264 12.84 5.67 -4.95
CA LEU A 264 14.27 5.70 -5.16
C LEU A 264 14.94 4.44 -4.58
N SER A 265 14.56 4.03 -3.38
CA SER A 265 15.12 2.83 -2.76
C SER A 265 14.75 1.55 -3.52
N GLY A 266 13.50 1.43 -4.01
CA GLY A 266 13.07 0.32 -4.85
C GLY A 266 13.82 0.29 -6.18
N LEU A 267 14.03 1.44 -6.82
CA LEU A 267 14.83 1.55 -8.05
C LEU A 267 16.28 1.09 -7.85
N ILE A 268 16.92 1.51 -6.76
CA ILE A 268 18.29 1.07 -6.41
C ILE A 268 18.33 -0.45 -6.23
N ALA A 269 17.39 -1.02 -5.48
CA ALA A 269 17.35 -2.46 -5.23
C ALA A 269 17.08 -3.26 -6.52
N PHE A 270 16.05 -2.88 -7.28
CA PHE A 270 15.67 -3.56 -8.52
C PHE A 270 16.82 -3.52 -9.54
N LEU A 271 17.46 -2.36 -9.70
CA LEU A 271 18.64 -2.20 -10.56
C LEU A 271 19.81 -3.05 -10.07
N GLY A 272 20.06 -3.09 -8.76
CA GLY A 272 21.09 -3.93 -8.17
C GLY A 272 20.89 -5.41 -8.49
N TYR A 273 19.65 -5.92 -8.37
CA TYR A 273 19.34 -7.30 -8.70
C TYR A 273 19.50 -7.60 -10.20
N ILE A 274 19.05 -6.73 -11.10
CA ILE A 274 19.28 -6.90 -12.55
C ILE A 274 20.78 -7.01 -12.85
N LEU A 275 21.56 -6.05 -12.34
CA LEU A 275 22.98 -5.97 -12.69
C LEU A 275 23.81 -7.09 -12.05
N ALA A 276 23.43 -7.57 -10.87
CA ALA A 276 24.13 -8.65 -10.18
C ALA A 276 23.67 -10.06 -10.58
N ALA A 277 22.59 -10.19 -11.36
CA ALA A 277 22.07 -11.48 -11.82
C ALA A 277 23.13 -12.27 -12.61
N PRO A 278 23.59 -13.45 -12.12
CA PRO A 278 24.61 -14.24 -12.79
C PRO A 278 24.14 -14.82 -14.13
N ASP A 279 22.89 -15.27 -14.18
CA ASP A 279 22.21 -15.76 -15.38
C ASP A 279 20.87 -15.06 -15.51
N LEU A 280 20.88 -13.90 -16.15
CA LEU A 280 19.66 -13.11 -16.35
C LEU A 280 18.72 -13.78 -17.37
N ALA A 281 19.25 -14.62 -18.26
CA ALA A 281 18.46 -15.28 -19.30
C ALA A 281 17.53 -16.35 -18.72
N SER A 282 17.99 -17.13 -17.72
CA SER A 282 17.15 -18.12 -17.02
C SER A 282 16.01 -17.48 -16.21
N ILE A 283 16.22 -16.26 -15.69
CA ILE A 283 15.17 -15.48 -15.03
C ILE A 283 14.13 -15.01 -16.05
N VAL A 284 14.59 -14.51 -17.21
CA VAL A 284 13.70 -14.04 -18.27
C VAL A 284 12.88 -15.20 -18.86
N SER A 285 13.48 -16.37 -19.07
CA SER A 285 12.75 -17.54 -19.59
C SER A 285 11.76 -18.13 -18.57
N GLY A 286 11.84 -17.72 -17.31
CA GLY A 286 11.03 -18.24 -16.21
C GLY A 286 11.52 -19.58 -15.65
N GLU A 287 12.71 -20.05 -16.04
CA GLU A 287 13.34 -21.23 -15.45
C GLU A 287 13.73 -20.98 -13.99
N ASP A 288 14.23 -19.78 -13.67
CA ASP A 288 14.46 -19.33 -12.29
C ASP A 288 13.29 -18.46 -11.80
N ALA A 289 12.36 -19.09 -11.09
CA ALA A 289 11.15 -18.45 -10.58
C ALA A 289 11.36 -17.66 -9.26
N ASP A 290 12.49 -17.84 -8.56
CA ASP A 290 12.82 -17.12 -7.31
C ASP A 290 14.32 -16.75 -7.25
N PRO A 291 14.74 -15.81 -8.11
CA PRO A 291 16.15 -15.59 -8.38
C PRO A 291 16.89 -14.84 -7.27
N ILE A 292 16.19 -14.05 -6.45
CA ILE A 292 16.85 -13.09 -5.55
C ILE A 292 17.71 -13.81 -4.50
N ALA A 293 17.25 -14.93 -3.94
CA ALA A 293 18.05 -15.70 -2.99
C ALA A 293 19.35 -16.22 -3.64
N GLY A 294 19.26 -16.72 -4.88
CA GLY A 294 20.41 -17.19 -5.66
C GLY A 294 21.38 -16.06 -6.03
N ILE A 295 20.86 -14.91 -6.46
CA ILE A 295 21.66 -13.71 -6.76
C ILE A 295 22.46 -13.27 -5.52
N LEU A 296 21.81 -13.25 -4.36
CA LEU A 296 22.45 -12.88 -3.10
C LEU A 296 23.49 -13.90 -2.66
N GLU A 297 23.23 -15.20 -2.81
CA GLU A 297 24.22 -16.24 -2.50
C GLU A 297 25.45 -16.15 -3.42
N ALA A 298 25.24 -15.90 -4.71
CA ALA A 298 26.34 -15.68 -5.66
C ALA A 298 27.16 -14.41 -5.38
N SER A 299 26.51 -13.37 -4.84
CA SER A 299 27.13 -12.05 -4.61
C SER A 299 27.75 -11.89 -3.21
N LEU A 300 27.14 -12.46 -2.18
CA LEU A 300 27.51 -12.28 -0.77
C LEU A 300 28.11 -13.54 -0.13
N GLY A 301 28.09 -14.67 -0.84
CA GLY A 301 28.33 -15.99 -0.29
C GLY A 301 27.23 -16.45 0.67
N THR A 302 27.26 -17.72 1.06
CA THR A 302 26.20 -18.36 1.86
C THR A 302 25.93 -17.66 3.19
N VAL A 303 26.97 -17.16 3.88
CA VAL A 303 26.80 -16.47 5.18
C VAL A 303 26.15 -15.11 4.98
N GLY A 304 26.65 -14.30 4.04
CA GLY A 304 26.11 -12.97 3.77
C GLY A 304 24.66 -13.03 3.25
N ALA A 305 24.36 -14.00 2.38
CA ALA A 305 23.01 -14.26 1.91
C ALA A 305 22.07 -14.60 3.06
N LYS A 306 22.43 -15.53 3.96
CA LYS A 306 21.58 -15.87 5.12
C LYS A 306 21.33 -14.68 6.05
N ILE A 307 22.33 -13.83 6.29
CA ILE A 307 22.15 -12.59 7.05
C ILE A 307 21.11 -11.70 6.36
N PHE A 308 21.20 -11.55 5.05
CA PHE A 308 20.22 -10.78 4.29
C PHE A 308 18.82 -11.40 4.35
N LEU A 309 18.68 -12.72 4.22
CA LEU A 309 17.36 -13.37 4.30
C LEU A 309 16.68 -13.06 5.65
N VAL A 310 17.43 -12.99 6.75
CA VAL A 310 16.91 -12.58 8.06
C VAL A 310 16.46 -11.10 8.07
N VAL A 311 17.22 -10.22 7.42
CA VAL A 311 16.87 -8.81 7.25
C VAL A 311 15.58 -8.67 6.42
N ALA A 312 15.49 -9.37 5.30
CA ALA A 312 14.32 -9.40 4.43
C ALA A 312 13.09 -9.93 5.19
N LEU A 313 13.19 -11.06 5.88
CA LEU A 313 12.09 -11.62 6.70
C LEU A 313 11.62 -10.65 7.79
N THR A 314 12.53 -9.88 8.37
CA THR A 314 12.18 -8.84 9.34
C THR A 314 11.39 -7.71 8.68
N ALA A 315 11.75 -7.30 7.47
CA ALA A 315 11.01 -6.32 6.69
C ALA A 315 9.62 -6.85 6.28
N PHE A 316 9.52 -8.08 5.76
CA PHE A 316 8.25 -8.74 5.47
C PHE A 316 7.33 -8.79 6.70
N LEU A 317 7.88 -9.18 7.85
CA LEU A 317 7.09 -9.28 9.08
C LEU A 317 6.59 -7.89 9.51
N SER A 318 7.44 -6.87 9.42
CA SER A 318 7.07 -5.48 9.69
C SER A 318 5.99 -4.96 8.75
N CYS A 319 6.05 -5.31 7.46
CA CYS A 319 5.04 -4.95 6.47
C CYS A 319 3.68 -5.62 6.79
N VAL A 320 3.65 -6.95 6.99
CA VAL A 320 2.42 -7.69 7.36
C VAL A 320 1.82 -7.16 8.65
N LEU A 321 2.65 -6.86 9.65
CA LEU A 321 2.21 -6.24 10.90
C LEU A 321 1.50 -4.91 10.67
N SER A 322 2.08 -4.05 9.82
CA SER A 322 1.56 -2.72 9.50
C SER A 322 0.25 -2.81 8.72
N LEU A 323 0.17 -3.72 7.74
CA LEU A 323 -1.03 -3.99 6.95
C LEU A 323 -2.18 -4.53 7.82
N GLN A 324 -1.91 -5.51 8.70
CA GLN A 324 -2.91 -6.02 9.64
C GLN A 324 -3.40 -4.94 10.60
N ALA A 325 -2.49 -4.11 11.13
CA ALA A 325 -2.85 -3.02 12.02
C ALA A 325 -3.77 -2.01 11.32
N ALA A 326 -3.44 -1.60 10.10
CA ALA A 326 -4.28 -0.69 9.30
C ALA A 326 -5.64 -1.31 8.94
N GLY A 327 -5.65 -2.53 8.40
CA GLY A 327 -6.88 -3.25 8.08
C GLY A 327 -7.81 -3.37 9.30
N SER A 328 -7.25 -3.66 10.48
CA SER A 328 -8.02 -3.71 11.73
C SER A 328 -8.58 -2.35 12.16
N ARG A 329 -7.84 -1.25 11.96
CA ARG A 329 -8.29 0.12 12.26
C ARG A 329 -9.40 0.57 11.31
N LEU A 330 -9.30 0.23 10.03
CA LEU A 330 -10.33 0.50 9.04
C LEU A 330 -11.62 -0.26 9.38
N LEU A 331 -11.53 -1.58 9.58
CA LEU A 331 -12.66 -2.41 10.02
C LEU A 331 -13.29 -1.88 11.32
N TYR A 332 -12.48 -1.49 12.30
CA TYR A 332 -12.96 -0.90 13.55
C TYR A 332 -13.70 0.42 13.31
N SER A 333 -13.13 1.34 12.52
CA SER A 333 -13.75 2.63 12.24
C SER A 333 -15.08 2.49 11.49
N PHE A 334 -15.14 1.57 10.52
CA PHE A 334 -16.34 1.24 9.78
C PHE A 334 -17.41 0.58 10.66
N GLY A 335 -16.98 -0.30 11.58
CA GLY A 335 -17.84 -0.88 12.61
C GLY A 335 -18.37 0.18 13.58
N ARG A 336 -17.52 1.08 14.09
CA ARG A 336 -17.92 2.17 14.99
C ARG A 336 -19.00 3.05 14.36
N ASP A 337 -18.86 3.34 13.07
CA ASP A 337 -19.80 4.16 12.33
C ASP A 337 -21.08 3.39 11.92
N LYS A 338 -21.23 2.13 12.36
CA LYS A 338 -22.36 1.22 12.06
C LYS A 338 -22.53 0.96 10.55
N MET A 339 -21.42 0.98 9.81
CA MET A 339 -21.41 0.92 8.35
C MET A 339 -21.22 -0.50 7.80
N MET A 340 -21.13 -1.54 8.64
CA MET A 340 -20.83 -2.91 8.17
C MET A 340 -21.50 -4.03 9.00
N PRO A 341 -21.61 -5.27 8.48
CA PRO A 341 -22.13 -6.39 9.26
C PRO A 341 -21.23 -6.67 10.48
N GLY A 342 -21.83 -7.12 11.59
CA GLY A 342 -21.09 -7.37 12.83
C GLY A 342 -20.51 -6.11 13.50
N HIS A 343 -20.99 -4.91 13.11
CA HIS A 343 -20.44 -3.63 13.57
C HIS A 343 -20.24 -3.54 15.09
N ARG A 344 -21.19 -4.06 15.90
CA ARG A 344 -21.08 -4.05 17.37
C ARG A 344 -19.81 -4.76 17.83
N TRP A 345 -19.57 -5.97 17.36
CA TRP A 345 -18.41 -6.78 17.70
C TRP A 345 -17.11 -6.20 17.13
N LEU A 346 -17.13 -5.65 15.91
CA LEU A 346 -15.96 -5.04 15.27
C LEU A 346 -15.57 -3.70 15.90
N SER A 347 -16.52 -2.99 16.50
CA SER A 347 -16.31 -1.70 17.17
C SER A 347 -15.80 -1.80 18.61
N GLU A 348 -15.45 -3.00 19.08
CA GLU A 348 -14.93 -3.20 20.44
C GLU A 348 -13.40 -3.00 20.49
N LEU A 349 -12.94 -2.26 21.51
CA LEU A 349 -11.52 -2.13 21.85
C LEU A 349 -11.17 -3.03 23.04
N SER A 350 -9.97 -3.60 23.01
CA SER A 350 -9.39 -4.26 24.18
C SER A 350 -8.92 -3.25 25.23
N THR A 351 -8.57 -3.72 26.43
CA THR A 351 -7.96 -2.92 27.51
C THR A 351 -6.71 -2.15 27.07
N LYS A 352 -5.99 -2.65 26.06
CA LYS A 352 -4.79 -2.01 25.49
C LYS A 352 -5.10 -1.02 24.36
N LYS A 353 -6.37 -0.66 24.14
CA LYS A 353 -6.85 0.21 23.04
C LYS A 353 -6.53 -0.34 21.63
N VAL A 354 -6.45 -1.67 21.50
CA VAL A 354 -6.28 -2.36 20.21
C VAL A 354 -7.63 -2.97 19.79
N PRO A 355 -8.09 -2.81 18.54
CA PRO A 355 -9.34 -3.39 18.05
C PRO A 355 -9.19 -4.89 17.80
N ARG A 356 -9.20 -5.68 18.90
CA ARG A 356 -8.89 -7.11 18.89
C ARG A 356 -9.74 -7.90 17.89
N ASN A 357 -11.05 -7.66 17.89
CA ASN A 357 -11.99 -8.42 17.07
C ASN A 357 -11.79 -8.13 15.57
N ALA A 358 -11.59 -6.86 15.21
CA ALA A 358 -11.26 -6.47 13.85
C ALA A 358 -9.90 -7.01 13.39
N LEU A 359 -8.91 -7.06 14.29
CA LEU A 359 -7.59 -7.64 14.03
C LEU A 359 -7.66 -9.16 13.78
N LEU A 360 -8.54 -9.88 14.49
CA LEU A 360 -8.79 -11.30 14.21
C LEU A 360 -9.34 -11.50 12.79
N VAL A 361 -10.27 -10.65 12.34
CA VAL A 361 -10.77 -10.69 10.95
C VAL A 361 -9.64 -10.42 9.96
N ALA A 362 -8.81 -9.41 10.23
CA ALA A 362 -7.64 -9.06 9.43
C ALA A 362 -6.50 -10.10 9.46
N CYS A 363 -6.66 -11.22 10.17
CA CYS A 363 -5.74 -12.36 10.17
C CYS A 363 -6.40 -13.65 9.67
N ILE A 364 -7.63 -13.94 10.12
CA ILE A 364 -8.36 -15.16 9.75
C ILE A 364 -8.75 -15.14 8.28
N VAL A 365 -9.27 -14.01 7.76
CA VAL A 365 -9.64 -13.95 6.34
C VAL A 365 -8.40 -14.13 5.45
N PRO A 366 -7.24 -13.49 5.74
CA PRO A 366 -6.03 -13.78 5.00
C PRO A 366 -5.61 -15.25 5.00
N ILE A 367 -5.73 -15.95 6.14
CA ILE A 367 -5.46 -17.39 6.24
C ILE A 367 -6.41 -18.20 5.33
N LEU A 368 -7.70 -17.84 5.26
CA LEU A 368 -8.65 -18.50 4.37
C LEU A 368 -8.27 -18.29 2.88
N ILE A 369 -7.74 -17.11 2.55
CA ILE A 369 -7.25 -16.84 1.19
C ILE A 369 -5.96 -17.63 0.92
N CYS A 370 -5.06 -17.83 1.89
CA CYS A 370 -3.91 -18.74 1.76
C CYS A 370 -4.37 -20.17 1.43
N VAL A 371 -5.43 -20.65 2.08
CA VAL A 371 -6.01 -21.97 1.77
C VAL A 371 -6.59 -22.01 0.35
N LEU A 372 -7.23 -20.92 -0.11
CA LEU A 372 -7.68 -20.80 -1.50
C LEU A 372 -6.50 -20.86 -2.49
N ILE A 373 -5.40 -20.17 -2.19
CA ILE A 373 -4.17 -20.20 -2.99
C ILE A 373 -3.60 -21.61 -3.05
N TYR A 374 -3.53 -22.29 -1.92
CA TYR A 374 -3.04 -23.66 -1.81
C TYR A 374 -3.83 -24.66 -2.69
N VAL A 375 -5.17 -24.57 -2.68
CA VAL A 375 -6.04 -25.45 -3.50
C VAL A 375 -6.12 -24.98 -4.96
N GLY A 376 -5.76 -23.73 -5.24
CA GLY A 376 -5.83 -23.13 -6.56
C GLY A 376 -4.74 -23.57 -7.52
N GLN A 377 -4.90 -23.11 -8.76
CA GLN A 377 -3.93 -23.27 -9.82
C GLN A 377 -2.65 -22.46 -9.58
N ASP A 378 -1.59 -22.82 -10.29
CA ASP A 378 -0.33 -22.09 -10.25
C ASP A 378 -0.51 -20.67 -10.81
N GLY A 379 0.21 -19.69 -10.25
CA GLY A 379 0.08 -18.28 -10.62
C GLY A 379 -1.10 -17.53 -9.98
N LEU A 380 -1.97 -18.21 -9.22
CA LEU A 380 -3.11 -17.58 -8.54
C LEU A 380 -2.68 -16.46 -7.56
N LEU A 381 -1.50 -16.55 -6.94
CA LEU A 381 -0.96 -15.51 -6.07
C LEU A 381 -0.79 -14.16 -6.80
N ASN A 382 -0.25 -14.16 -8.02
CA ASN A 382 -0.07 -12.95 -8.82
C ASN A 382 -1.42 -12.34 -9.20
N GLN A 383 -2.41 -13.17 -9.51
CA GLN A 383 -3.76 -12.73 -9.85
C GLN A 383 -4.49 -12.13 -8.65
N ILE A 384 -4.38 -12.76 -7.48
CA ILE A 384 -4.92 -12.24 -6.21
C ILE A 384 -4.23 -10.93 -5.83
N THR A 385 -2.92 -10.84 -6.08
CA THR A 385 -2.16 -9.59 -5.92
C THR A 385 -2.71 -8.50 -6.83
N ALA A 386 -2.90 -8.77 -8.12
CA ALA A 386 -3.47 -7.82 -9.07
C ALA A 386 -4.87 -7.34 -8.67
N PHE A 387 -5.72 -8.23 -8.13
CA PHE A 387 -7.01 -7.85 -7.54
C PHE A 387 -6.85 -6.87 -6.37
N ALA A 388 -5.92 -7.15 -5.45
CA ALA A 388 -5.65 -6.27 -4.32
C ALA A 388 -5.19 -4.89 -4.80
N VAL A 389 -4.27 -4.84 -5.75
CA VAL A 389 -3.81 -3.57 -6.36
C VAL A 389 -4.96 -2.83 -7.03
N LEU A 390 -5.80 -3.52 -7.81
CA LEU A 390 -6.95 -2.90 -8.47
C LEU A 390 -7.92 -2.27 -7.45
N GLY A 391 -8.21 -2.97 -6.36
CA GLY A 391 -9.06 -2.46 -5.29
C GLY A 391 -8.48 -1.23 -4.59
N ILE A 392 -7.16 -1.21 -4.35
CA ILE A 392 -6.46 -0.05 -3.77
C ILE A 392 -6.51 1.13 -4.74
N TYR A 393 -6.22 0.91 -6.02
CA TYR A 393 -6.29 1.96 -7.04
C TYR A 393 -7.70 2.50 -7.20
N PHE A 394 -8.73 1.65 -7.15
CA PHE A 394 -10.13 2.09 -7.14
C PHE A 394 -10.42 3.01 -5.95
N ALA A 395 -9.94 2.65 -4.75
CA ALA A 395 -10.10 3.47 -3.56
C ALA A 395 -9.36 4.82 -3.69
N PHE A 396 -8.15 4.81 -4.25
CA PHE A 396 -7.39 6.04 -4.46
C PHE A 396 -8.05 6.95 -5.48
N GLN A 397 -8.46 6.40 -6.61
CA GLN A 397 -9.13 7.15 -7.65
C GLN A 397 -10.50 7.65 -7.20
N SER A 398 -11.13 7.01 -6.21
CA SER A 398 -12.33 7.56 -5.58
C SER A 398 -12.07 8.89 -4.85
N VAL A 399 -10.93 9.04 -4.18
CA VAL A 399 -10.52 10.32 -3.56
C VAL A 399 -10.19 11.35 -4.63
N VAL A 400 -9.39 10.98 -5.62
CA VAL A 400 -8.97 11.86 -6.72
C VAL A 400 -10.19 12.38 -7.48
N PHE A 401 -11.10 11.48 -7.85
CA PHE A 401 -12.35 11.82 -8.51
C PHE A 401 -13.25 12.70 -7.63
N ALA A 402 -13.43 12.37 -6.34
CA ALA A 402 -14.22 13.20 -5.44
C ALA A 402 -13.63 14.61 -5.28
N SER A 403 -12.29 14.72 -5.21
CA SER A 403 -11.55 15.99 -5.18
C SER A 403 -11.79 16.80 -6.46
N LEU A 404 -11.79 16.15 -7.63
CA LEU A 404 -12.08 16.79 -8.91
C LEU A 404 -13.52 17.30 -8.96
N LEU A 405 -14.50 16.48 -8.55
CA LEU A 405 -15.91 16.89 -8.46
C LEU A 405 -16.09 18.08 -7.51
N ALA A 406 -15.43 18.06 -6.35
CA ALA A 406 -15.48 19.16 -5.41
C ALA A 406 -14.92 20.44 -6.05
N ARG A 407 -13.77 20.38 -6.75
CA ARG A 407 -13.17 21.52 -7.46
C ARG A 407 -14.12 22.10 -8.51
N LEU A 408 -14.78 21.24 -9.29
CA LEU A 408 -15.79 21.64 -10.27
C LEU A 408 -17.00 22.34 -9.64
N LYS A 409 -17.33 22.00 -8.38
CA LYS A 409 -18.36 22.68 -7.58
C LYS A 409 -17.86 23.95 -6.87
N GLY A 410 -16.62 24.38 -7.13
CA GLY A 410 -16.04 25.59 -6.56
C GLY A 410 -15.20 25.39 -5.29
N TRP A 411 -14.93 24.13 -4.90
CA TRP A 411 -14.02 23.87 -3.79
C TRP A 411 -12.61 24.33 -4.15
N LYS A 412 -12.05 25.15 -3.27
CA LYS A 412 -10.65 25.55 -3.27
C LYS A 412 -10.07 25.07 -1.95
N PRO A 413 -9.01 24.25 -1.93
CA PRO A 413 -8.40 23.80 -0.69
C PRO A 413 -8.05 24.97 0.23
N ALA A 414 -8.32 24.82 1.53
CA ALA A 414 -7.99 25.80 2.57
C ALA A 414 -6.90 25.31 3.53
N GLY A 415 -6.43 24.06 3.37
CA GLY A 415 -5.32 23.52 4.14
C GLY A 415 -3.99 24.24 3.86
N PRO A 416 -3.03 24.19 4.80
CA PRO A 416 -1.71 24.80 4.62
C PRO A 416 -0.87 24.21 3.46
N PHE A 417 -1.20 23.01 2.98
CA PHE A 417 -0.66 22.47 1.74
C PHE A 417 -1.70 22.61 0.62
N SER A 418 -1.34 23.37 -0.42
CA SER A 418 -2.15 23.56 -1.62
C SER A 418 -1.28 23.57 -2.87
N LEU A 419 -1.80 23.00 -3.96
CA LEU A 419 -1.22 23.04 -5.30
C LEU A 419 -1.54 24.36 -6.03
N GLY A 420 -2.37 25.22 -5.43
CA GLY A 420 -2.77 26.51 -6.00
C GLY A 420 -3.35 26.36 -7.40
N ALA A 421 -2.81 27.11 -8.37
CA ALA A 421 -3.26 27.11 -9.76
C ALA A 421 -3.07 25.75 -10.46
N TRP A 422 -2.07 24.96 -10.06
CA TRP A 422 -1.77 23.66 -10.65
C TRP A 422 -2.70 22.55 -10.16
N GLY A 423 -3.49 22.79 -9.10
CA GLY A 423 -4.31 21.77 -8.47
C GLY A 423 -5.35 21.13 -9.40
N MET A 424 -5.89 21.87 -10.37
CA MET A 424 -6.82 21.30 -11.36
C MET A 424 -6.09 20.37 -12.33
N LEU A 425 -4.94 20.82 -12.88
CA LEU A 425 -4.17 20.03 -13.84
C LEU A 425 -3.63 18.75 -13.21
N VAL A 426 -2.99 18.85 -12.04
CA VAL A 426 -2.44 17.69 -11.32
C VAL A 426 -3.54 16.68 -11.03
N ASN A 427 -4.73 17.13 -10.63
CA ASN A 427 -5.86 16.24 -10.36
C ASN A 427 -6.36 15.51 -11.62
N ILE A 428 -6.52 16.21 -12.75
CA ILE A 428 -6.90 15.59 -14.02
C ILE A 428 -5.88 14.52 -14.45
N VAL A 429 -4.58 14.86 -14.39
CA VAL A 429 -3.52 13.94 -14.81
C VAL A 429 -3.41 12.75 -13.85
N ALA A 430 -3.55 12.97 -12.53
CA ALA A 430 -3.59 11.90 -11.53
C ALA A 430 -4.76 10.93 -11.79
N LEU A 431 -5.94 11.46 -12.12
CA LEU A 431 -7.11 10.65 -12.44
C LEU A 431 -6.91 9.85 -13.73
N ALA A 432 -6.38 10.48 -14.78
CA ALA A 432 -6.10 9.81 -16.05
C ALA A 432 -5.10 8.66 -15.87
N TYR A 433 -4.00 8.91 -15.15
CA TYR A 433 -3.02 7.89 -14.78
C TYR A 433 -3.68 6.72 -14.05
N GLY A 434 -4.45 7.00 -13.00
CA GLY A 434 -5.07 5.95 -12.19
C GLY A 434 -6.12 5.15 -12.94
N VAL A 435 -6.89 5.79 -13.82
CA VAL A 435 -7.84 5.09 -14.71
C VAL A 435 -7.10 4.17 -15.68
N ILE A 436 -6.01 4.63 -16.29
CA ILE A 436 -5.18 3.79 -17.17
C ILE A 436 -4.64 2.60 -16.37
N ALA A 437 -4.06 2.81 -15.19
CA ALA A 437 -3.56 1.75 -14.32
C ALA A 437 -4.66 0.72 -13.97
N MET A 438 -5.87 1.18 -13.65
CA MET A 438 -7.00 0.28 -13.40
C MET A 438 -7.39 -0.54 -14.64
N ILE A 439 -7.37 0.06 -15.84
CA ILE A 439 -7.62 -0.66 -17.09
C ILE A 439 -6.56 -1.74 -17.31
N LEU A 440 -5.29 -1.45 -17.05
CA LEU A 440 -4.21 -2.43 -17.16
C LEU A 440 -4.43 -3.61 -16.20
N LEU A 441 -4.74 -3.34 -14.94
CA LEU A 441 -5.01 -4.37 -13.93
C LEU A 441 -6.29 -5.17 -14.21
N ALA A 442 -7.27 -4.54 -14.86
CA ALA A 442 -8.53 -5.16 -15.27
C ALA A 442 -8.41 -5.96 -16.57
N THR A 443 -7.29 -5.87 -17.29
CA THR A 443 -7.10 -6.60 -18.54
C THR A 443 -7.01 -8.10 -18.22
N PRO A 444 -7.87 -8.93 -18.83
CA PRO A 444 -7.91 -10.35 -18.52
C PRO A 444 -6.66 -11.06 -19.02
N GLY A 445 -6.35 -12.20 -18.39
CA GLY A 445 -5.33 -13.11 -18.86
C GLY A 445 -5.66 -13.72 -20.24
N THR A 446 -4.70 -14.46 -20.80
CA THR A 446 -4.83 -15.10 -22.12
C THR A 446 -4.64 -16.61 -22.05
N SER A 447 -4.86 -17.23 -20.89
CA SER A 447 -4.68 -18.67 -20.69
C SER A 447 -5.77 -19.50 -21.35
N GLY A 448 -6.94 -18.90 -21.64
CA GLY A 448 -8.11 -19.58 -22.18
C GLY A 448 -9.04 -20.15 -21.12
N ASP A 449 -8.63 -20.18 -19.84
CA ASP A 449 -9.50 -20.46 -18.71
C ASP A 449 -10.20 -19.16 -18.28
N PHE A 450 -11.54 -19.13 -18.42
CA PHE A 450 -12.32 -17.95 -18.08
C PHE A 450 -12.16 -17.51 -16.64
N LEU A 451 -12.17 -18.44 -15.67
CA LEU A 451 -12.05 -18.07 -14.27
C LEU A 451 -10.64 -17.55 -13.98
N ALA A 452 -9.61 -18.21 -14.52
CA ALA A 452 -8.22 -17.76 -14.39
C ALA A 452 -8.04 -16.35 -14.97
N ASP A 453 -8.48 -16.13 -16.20
CA ASP A 453 -8.22 -14.91 -16.96
C ASP A 453 -9.01 -13.72 -16.39
N TRP A 454 -10.21 -13.95 -15.88
CA TRP A 454 -11.11 -12.90 -15.39
C TRP A 454 -11.15 -12.78 -13.87
N ILE A 455 -10.34 -13.54 -13.12
CA ILE A 455 -10.44 -13.60 -11.65
C ILE A 455 -10.36 -12.24 -10.97
N VAL A 456 -9.56 -11.32 -11.52
CA VAL A 456 -9.40 -9.96 -10.99
C VAL A 456 -10.72 -9.19 -11.07
N LEU A 457 -11.37 -9.23 -12.24
CA LEU A 457 -12.65 -8.56 -12.47
C LEU A 457 -13.80 -9.27 -11.76
N VAL A 458 -13.79 -10.60 -11.71
CA VAL A 458 -14.76 -11.40 -10.94
C VAL A 458 -14.66 -11.06 -9.46
N GLY A 459 -13.45 -10.96 -8.90
CA GLY A 459 -13.21 -10.55 -7.52
C GLY A 459 -13.75 -9.15 -7.24
N LEU A 460 -13.45 -8.18 -8.11
CA LEU A 460 -13.96 -6.81 -7.96
C LEU A 460 -15.49 -6.76 -8.06
N ALA A 461 -16.07 -7.46 -9.02
CA ALA A 461 -17.51 -7.57 -9.18
C ALA A 461 -18.18 -8.20 -7.95
N LEU A 462 -17.58 -9.24 -7.36
CA LEU A 462 -18.06 -9.87 -6.13
C LEU A 462 -18.05 -8.90 -4.95
N VAL A 463 -16.96 -8.15 -4.76
CA VAL A 463 -16.86 -7.14 -3.68
C VAL A 463 -17.87 -6.01 -3.88
N LEU A 464 -18.04 -5.52 -5.10
CA LEU A 464 -19.03 -4.50 -5.42
C LEU A 464 -20.47 -5.02 -5.25
N ALA A 465 -20.76 -6.24 -5.69
CA ALA A 465 -22.08 -6.84 -5.57
C ALA A 465 -22.47 -7.07 -4.10
N THR A 466 -21.56 -7.65 -3.31
CA THR A 466 -21.79 -7.83 -1.86
C THR A 466 -21.98 -6.50 -1.14
N GLY A 467 -21.19 -5.49 -1.49
CA GLY A 467 -21.34 -4.14 -0.97
C GLY A 467 -22.69 -3.50 -1.33
N GLY A 468 -23.08 -3.58 -2.61
CA GLY A 468 -24.36 -3.08 -3.10
C GLY A 468 -25.57 -3.76 -2.45
N ILE A 469 -25.53 -5.09 -2.33
CA ILE A 469 -26.56 -5.88 -1.63
C ILE A 469 -26.68 -5.42 -0.17
N TYR A 470 -25.56 -5.26 0.53
CA TYR A 470 -25.57 -4.79 1.90
C TYR A 470 -26.16 -3.37 2.02
N MET A 471 -25.79 -2.44 1.14
CA MET A 471 -26.37 -1.09 1.13
C MET A 471 -27.88 -1.09 0.90
N MET A 472 -28.39 -1.97 0.02
CA MET A 472 -29.82 -2.10 -0.25
C MET A 472 -30.60 -2.61 0.96
N ILE A 473 -30.07 -3.62 1.65
CA ILE A 473 -30.72 -4.29 2.78
C ILE A 473 -30.56 -3.48 4.08
N ALA A 474 -29.32 -3.19 4.48
CA ALA A 474 -29.01 -2.61 5.77
C ALA A 474 -29.16 -1.08 5.81
N ARG A 475 -29.06 -0.41 4.64
CA ARG A 475 -29.16 1.06 4.49
C ARG A 475 -28.35 1.83 5.55
N PRO A 476 -27.04 1.57 5.67
CA PRO A 476 -26.22 2.06 6.78
C PRO A 476 -26.18 3.59 6.89
N GLY A 477 -26.34 4.30 5.76
CA GLY A 477 -26.37 5.77 5.73
C GLY A 477 -27.65 6.42 6.28
N ARG A 478 -28.76 5.68 6.46
CA ARG A 478 -30.09 6.27 6.76
C ARG A 478 -30.15 7.07 8.07
N ASN A 479 -29.37 6.67 9.07
CA ASN A 479 -29.35 7.30 10.40
C ASN A 479 -27.99 7.94 10.71
N SER A 480 -27.17 8.20 9.69
CA SER A 480 -25.83 8.74 9.89
C SER A 480 -25.90 10.25 10.09
N THR A 481 -25.34 10.75 11.19
CA THR A 481 -25.22 12.18 11.49
C THR A 481 -23.87 12.76 11.07
N ILE A 482 -23.01 11.96 10.42
CA ILE A 482 -21.68 12.37 9.99
C ILE A 482 -21.83 13.27 8.75
N PRO A 483 -21.20 14.45 8.70
CA PRO A 483 -21.34 15.36 7.55
C PRO A 483 -20.87 14.75 6.23
N GLU A 484 -21.40 15.26 5.11
CA GLU A 484 -21.08 14.84 3.75
C GLU A 484 -21.20 16.00 2.76
N GLY A 485 -20.41 15.98 1.68
CA GLY A 485 -20.52 16.94 0.58
C GLY A 485 -20.33 18.41 0.94
N ASP A 486 -19.71 18.71 2.07
CA ASP A 486 -19.56 20.04 2.69
C ASP A 486 -18.23 20.73 2.35
N ALA A 487 -17.54 20.27 1.29
CA ALA A 487 -16.17 20.67 1.04
C ALA A 487 -15.96 22.17 0.84
N VAL A 488 -16.89 22.80 0.13
CA VAL A 488 -16.87 24.25 -0.15
C VAL A 488 -17.13 25.05 1.12
N GLU A 489 -18.10 24.63 1.93
CA GLU A 489 -18.49 25.30 3.17
C GLU A 489 -17.35 25.25 4.20
N ILE A 490 -16.79 24.07 4.44
CA ILE A 490 -15.65 23.91 5.35
C ILE A 490 -14.44 24.72 4.88
N ALA A 491 -14.18 24.78 3.57
CA ALA A 491 -13.08 25.59 3.05
C ALA A 491 -13.30 27.09 3.28
N ALA A 492 -14.54 27.59 3.28
CA ALA A 492 -14.85 28.96 3.63
C ALA A 492 -14.65 29.21 5.13
N LEU A 493 -15.19 28.34 5.98
CA LEU A 493 -15.05 28.42 7.45
C LEU A 493 -13.59 28.39 7.94
N LEU A 494 -12.72 27.67 7.24
CA LEU A 494 -11.28 27.63 7.55
C LEU A 494 -10.52 28.89 7.12
N ARG A 495 -11.06 29.70 6.20
CA ARG A 495 -10.44 30.97 5.78
C ARG A 495 -10.87 32.16 6.64
N GLU A 496 -12.03 32.06 7.28
CA GLU A 496 -12.61 33.15 8.07
C GLU A 496 -12.00 33.32 9.46
N GLY A 497 -11.25 32.34 9.97
CA GLY A 497 -10.56 32.44 11.26
C GLY A 497 -9.33 31.58 11.31
#